data_AF-A0A0K2RM59-F1
#
_entry.id   AF-A0A0K2RM59-F1
#
_cell.length_a   1.000
_cell.length_b   1.000
_cell.length_c   1.000
_cell.angle_alpha   90.00
_cell.angle_beta   90.00
_cell.angle_gamma   90.00
#
_symmetry.space_group_name_H-M   'P 1'
#
loop_
_entity.id
_entity.type
_entity.pdbx_description
1 polymer ?
#
loop_
_entity_poly.entity_id
_entity_poly.type
_entity_poly.pdbx_seq_one_letter_code
_entity_poly.pdbx_strand_id
1 'polypeptide(L)'
;MKPFLLLASRAEDAAAEEEYQAYLRFGGLAPEQLQRIRMEAAPLPPLRLSDYSGVIVGGSPFTSSDSPEHKSPVQKRVEKELAQLLDTIVAADFPFLGPATEWEPWDFTRGP
;
A
#
# COMPACT_ATOMS: atom_id res chain seq x y z
N MET A 1 -16.72 -10.20 -9.17
CA MET A 1 -16.15 -8.94 -8.62
C MET A 1 -14.64 -9.09 -8.64
N LYS A 2 -13.88 -8.04 -9.00
CA LYS A 2 -12.41 -8.08 -8.93
C LYS A 2 -11.96 -7.91 -7.48
N PRO A 3 -10.81 -8.47 -7.06
CA PRO A 3 -10.33 -8.29 -5.70
C PRO A 3 -9.91 -6.83 -5.43
N PHE A 4 -9.86 -6.45 -4.17
CA PHE A 4 -9.10 -5.28 -3.71
C PHE A 4 -7.64 -5.67 -3.50
N LEU A 5 -6.73 -4.74 -3.75
CA LEU A 5 -5.31 -4.91 -3.48
C LEU A 5 -4.97 -4.25 -2.14
N LEU A 6 -4.53 -5.03 -1.15
CA LEU A 6 -4.01 -4.53 0.12
C LEU A 6 -2.48 -4.50 0.08
N LEU A 7 -1.90 -3.30 0.11
CA LEU A 7 -0.48 -3.04 0.23
C LEU A 7 -0.17 -2.65 1.67
N ALA A 8 0.61 -3.45 2.39
CA ALA A 8 0.93 -3.16 3.79
C ALA A 8 2.38 -3.52 4.11
N SER A 9 2.89 -2.96 5.21
CA SER A 9 4.15 -3.38 5.81
C SER A 9 3.99 -3.56 7.31
N ARG A 10 4.45 -4.70 7.84
CA ARG A 10 4.43 -4.95 9.29
C ARG A 10 5.77 -5.53 9.72
N ALA A 11 6.21 -5.17 10.92
CA ALA A 11 7.44 -5.71 11.47
C ALA A 11 7.27 -7.19 11.85
N GLU A 12 6.10 -7.57 12.36
CA GLU A 12 5.78 -8.94 12.78
C GLU A 12 4.77 -9.62 11.85
N ASP A 13 5.03 -10.88 11.51
CA ASP A 13 4.13 -11.72 10.69
C ASP A 13 2.73 -11.87 11.30
N ALA A 14 2.65 -11.99 12.63
CA ALA A 14 1.39 -12.06 13.35
C ALA A 14 0.55 -10.78 13.17
N ALA A 15 1.19 -9.61 13.25
CA ALA A 15 0.52 -8.34 13.03
C ALA A 15 0.05 -8.18 11.57
N ALA A 16 0.85 -8.66 10.60
CA ALA A 16 0.44 -8.71 9.19
C ALA A 16 -0.80 -9.56 8.97
N GLU A 17 -0.90 -10.69 9.67
CA GLU A 17 -2.05 -11.58 9.58
C GLU A 17 -3.28 -11.03 10.29
N GLU A 18 -3.13 -10.48 11.49
CA GLU A 18 -4.23 -9.83 12.19
C GLU A 18 -4.84 -8.67 11.39
N GLU A 19 -4.01 -7.83 10.75
CA GLU A 19 -4.49 -6.77 9.87
C GLU A 19 -5.27 -7.32 8.67
N TYR A 20 -4.76 -8.37 8.02
CA TYR A 20 -5.44 -9.01 6.90
C TYR A 20 -6.80 -9.57 7.30
N GLN A 21 -6.87 -10.30 8.42
CA GLN A 21 -8.12 -10.84 8.96
C GLN A 21 -9.09 -9.72 9.35
N ALA A 22 -8.60 -8.59 9.87
CA ALA A 22 -9.41 -7.42 10.17
C ALA A 22 -10.04 -6.84 8.90
N TYR A 23 -9.28 -6.68 7.81
CA TYR A 23 -9.84 -6.23 6.53
C TYR A 23 -10.90 -7.16 5.97
N LEU A 24 -10.70 -8.49 6.05
CA LEU A 24 -11.72 -9.45 5.64
C LEU A 24 -12.99 -9.30 6.48
N ARG A 25 -12.84 -9.29 7.81
CA ARG A 25 -13.96 -9.24 8.75
C ARG A 25 -14.76 -7.95 8.67
N PHE A 26 -14.09 -6.80 8.74
CA PHE A 26 -14.75 -5.49 8.79
C PHE A 26 -15.11 -4.95 7.41
N GLY A 27 -14.41 -5.39 6.36
CA GLY A 27 -14.78 -5.11 4.97
C GLY A 27 -15.86 -6.04 4.41
N GLY A 28 -16.21 -7.11 5.13
CA GLY A 28 -17.15 -8.13 4.64
C GLY A 28 -16.66 -8.86 3.39
N LEU A 29 -15.33 -9.03 3.27
CA LEU A 29 -14.66 -9.61 2.11
C LEU A 29 -14.36 -11.09 2.35
N ALA A 30 -14.52 -11.89 1.30
CA ALA A 30 -13.96 -13.24 1.24
C ALA A 30 -12.45 -13.18 0.94
N PRO A 31 -11.66 -14.21 1.32
CA PRO A 31 -10.22 -14.25 1.03
C PRO A 31 -9.86 -14.03 -0.45
N GLU A 32 -10.70 -14.48 -1.38
CA GLU A 32 -10.48 -14.33 -2.83
C GLU A 32 -10.77 -12.91 -3.33
N GLN A 33 -11.40 -12.08 -2.49
CA GLN A 33 -11.76 -10.69 -2.79
C GLN A 33 -10.71 -9.69 -2.25
N LEU A 34 -9.67 -10.16 -1.57
CA LEU A 34 -8.60 -9.32 -1.03
C LEU A 34 -7.24 -9.95 -1.31
N GLN A 35 -6.50 -9.37 -2.25
CA GLN A 35 -5.12 -9.77 -2.51
C GLN A 35 -4.18 -8.94 -1.64
N ARG A 36 -3.44 -9.59 -0.73
CA ARG A 36 -2.43 -8.93 0.10
C ARG A 36 -1.04 -8.98 -0.55
N ILE A 37 -0.32 -7.86 -0.51
CA ILE A 37 1.12 -7.78 -0.77
C ILE A 37 1.80 -7.13 0.43
N ARG A 38 2.80 -7.84 0.97
CA ARG A 38 3.68 -7.37 2.04
C ARG A 38 4.88 -6.68 1.42
N MET A 39 4.86 -5.35 1.38
CA MET A 39 5.85 -4.56 0.64
C MET A 39 7.25 -4.68 1.24
N GLU A 40 7.37 -4.91 2.55
CA GLU A 40 8.62 -5.13 3.26
C GLU A 40 9.28 -6.46 2.87
N ALA A 41 8.48 -7.48 2.56
CA ALA A 41 8.95 -8.84 2.34
C ALA A 41 9.61 -9.05 0.96
N ALA A 42 9.08 -8.39 -0.08
CA ALA A 42 9.60 -8.49 -1.44
C ALA A 42 9.26 -7.24 -2.27
N PRO A 43 9.98 -6.99 -3.38
CA PRO A 43 9.61 -5.98 -4.37
C PRO A 43 8.17 -6.15 -4.86
N LEU A 44 7.48 -5.03 -5.13
CA LEU A 44 6.18 -5.08 -5.79
C LEU A 44 6.29 -5.82 -7.14
N PRO A 45 5.41 -6.82 -7.40
CA PRO A 45 5.34 -7.41 -8.71
C PRO A 45 4.77 -6.40 -9.72
N PRO A 46 4.87 -6.65 -11.04
CA PRO A 46 4.14 -5.88 -12.02
C PRO A 46 2.63 -5.94 -11.74
N LEU A 47 2.00 -4.80 -11.47
CA LEU A 47 0.58 -4.67 -11.17
C LEU A 47 -0.15 -4.00 -12.34
N ARG A 48 -1.35 -4.47 -12.64
CA ARG A 48 -2.29 -3.80 -13.54
C ARG A 48 -3.51 -3.38 -12.74
N LEU A 49 -3.78 -2.08 -12.64
CA LEU A 49 -4.93 -1.55 -11.90
C LEU A 49 -6.26 -2.12 -12.40
N SER A 50 -6.34 -2.45 -13.70
CA SER A 50 -7.51 -3.10 -14.30
C SER A 50 -7.86 -4.46 -13.70
N ASP A 51 -6.94 -5.11 -12.99
CA ASP A 51 -7.18 -6.43 -12.39
C ASP A 51 -7.83 -6.31 -11.00
N TYR A 52 -7.98 -5.09 -10.47
CA TYR A 52 -8.48 -4.81 -9.13
C TYR A 52 -9.74 -3.93 -9.15
N SER A 53 -10.47 -3.94 -8.03
CA SER A 53 -11.58 -3.00 -7.76
C SER A 53 -11.12 -1.71 -7.06
N GLY A 54 -9.93 -1.73 -6.46
CA GLY A 54 -9.37 -0.61 -5.71
C GLY A 54 -8.07 -1.01 -5.02
N VAL A 55 -7.27 -0.02 -4.63
CA VAL A 55 -6.04 -0.20 -3.85
C VAL A 55 -6.23 0.34 -2.44
N ILE A 56 -5.80 -0.43 -1.46
CA ILE A 56 -5.81 -0.09 -0.04
C ILE A 56 -4.36 -0.10 0.44
N VAL A 57 -3.90 0.98 1.05
CA VAL A 57 -2.61 1.03 1.75
C VAL A 57 -2.88 0.89 3.25
N GLY A 58 -2.38 -0.20 3.82
CA GLY A 58 -2.48 -0.51 5.24
C GLY A 58 -1.39 0.15 6.08
N GLY A 59 -1.20 -0.36 7.31
CA GLY A 59 -0.18 0.13 8.21
C GLY A 59 1.25 -0.11 7.70
N SER A 60 2.17 0.68 8.23
CA SER A 60 3.62 0.56 7.98
C SER A 60 4.38 0.95 9.25
N PRO A 61 5.50 0.27 9.59
CA PRO A 61 6.42 0.74 10.61
C PRO A 61 7.33 1.88 10.10
N PHE A 62 7.29 2.17 8.80
CA PHE A 62 8.13 3.20 8.19
C PHE A 62 7.51 4.58 8.35
N THR A 63 8.31 5.52 8.83
CA THR A 63 7.92 6.90 9.00
C THR A 63 8.51 7.74 7.86
N SER A 64 7.65 8.44 7.11
CA SER A 64 8.09 9.20 5.93
C SER A 64 9.04 10.35 6.29
N SER A 65 8.91 10.91 7.50
CA SER A 65 9.71 12.01 8.03
C SER A 65 11.09 11.60 8.57
N ASP A 66 11.42 10.30 8.57
CA ASP A 66 12.79 9.85 8.84
C ASP A 66 13.76 10.52 7.86
N SER A 67 14.89 11.03 8.37
CA SER A 67 15.91 11.61 7.48
C SER A 67 16.37 10.56 6.45
N PRO A 68 16.66 10.95 5.19
CA PRO A 68 17.07 10.02 4.14
C PRO A 68 18.25 9.10 4.51
N GLU A 69 19.16 9.57 5.36
CA GLU A 69 20.29 8.82 5.91
C GLU A 69 19.90 7.74 6.93
N HIS A 70 18.76 7.89 7.63
CA HIS A 70 18.26 6.93 8.61
C HIS A 70 17.31 5.88 8.00
N LYS A 71 16.78 6.14 6.81
CA LYS A 71 15.89 5.20 6.13
C LYS A 71 16.62 3.92 5.74
N SER A 72 16.06 2.79 6.15
CA SER A 72 16.57 1.48 5.77
C SER A 72 16.46 1.26 4.24
N PRO A 73 17.27 0.37 3.64
CA PRO A 73 17.12 0.03 2.23
C PRO A 73 15.72 -0.48 1.86
N VAL A 74 15.06 -1.19 2.78
CA VAL A 74 13.69 -1.68 2.61
C VAL A 74 12.70 -0.51 2.57
N GLN A 75 12.80 0.43 3.51
CA GLN A 75 11.95 1.63 3.53
C GLN A 75 12.09 2.43 2.24
N LYS A 76 13.34 2.71 1.80
CA LYS A 76 13.58 3.45 0.54
C LYS A 76 12.96 2.76 -0.66
N ARG A 77 13.02 1.42 -0.71
CA ARG A 77 12.39 0.63 -1.77
C ARG A 77 10.85 0.74 -1.70
N VAL A 78 10.27 0.51 -0.53
CA VAL A 78 8.81 0.56 -0.32
C VAL A 78 8.25 1.94 -0.67
N GLU A 79 8.89 3.01 -0.20
CA GLU A 79 8.49 4.38 -0.51
C GLU A 79 8.56 4.67 -2.01
N LYS A 80 9.64 4.25 -2.68
CA LYS A 80 9.80 4.43 -4.13
C LYS A 80 8.76 3.65 -4.93
N GLU A 81 8.55 2.39 -4.60
CA GLU A 81 7.58 1.51 -5.28
C GLU A 81 6.15 2.03 -5.07
N LEU A 82 5.81 2.49 -3.87
CA LEU A 82 4.50 3.06 -3.59
C LEU A 82 4.30 4.40 -4.31
N ALA A 83 5.30 5.29 -4.32
CA ALA A 83 5.24 6.57 -5.03
C ALA A 83 4.92 6.37 -6.52
N GLN A 84 5.61 5.43 -7.18
CA GLN A 84 5.37 5.11 -8.60
C GLN A 84 3.95 4.56 -8.85
N LEU A 85 3.43 3.77 -7.91
CA LEU A 85 2.06 3.26 -8.01
C LEU A 85 1.04 4.39 -7.80
N LEU A 86 1.28 5.28 -6.85
CA LEU A 86 0.42 6.43 -6.57
C LEU A 86 0.34 7.38 -7.78
N ASP A 87 1.46 7.65 -8.46
CA ASP A 87 1.46 8.40 -9.73
C ASP A 87 0.46 7.78 -10.74
N THR A 88 0.49 6.45 -10.86
CA THR A 88 -0.38 5.71 -11.78
C THR A 88 -1.84 5.74 -11.34
N ILE A 89 -2.11 5.61 -10.04
CA ILE A 89 -3.45 5.64 -9.45
C ILE A 89 -4.10 7.00 -9.66
N VAL A 90 -3.36 8.08 -9.38
CA VAL A 90 -3.84 9.47 -9.54
C VAL A 90 -4.11 9.76 -11.02
N ALA A 91 -3.19 9.42 -11.92
CA ALA A 91 -3.36 9.64 -13.35
C ALA A 91 -4.57 8.88 -13.92
N ALA A 92 -4.92 7.73 -13.33
CA ALA A 92 -6.06 6.91 -13.74
C ALA A 92 -7.37 7.24 -13.01
N ASP A 93 -7.37 8.17 -12.05
CA ASP A 93 -8.48 8.42 -11.12
C ASP A 93 -9.02 7.12 -10.48
N PHE A 94 -8.10 6.22 -10.08
CA PHE A 94 -8.44 4.87 -9.65
C PHE A 94 -8.79 4.82 -8.16
N PRO A 95 -9.80 4.03 -7.73
CA PRO A 95 -10.19 3.95 -6.33
C PRO A 95 -9.04 3.60 -5.39
N PHE A 96 -8.79 4.48 -4.42
CA PHE A 96 -7.69 4.39 -3.47
C PHE A 96 -8.12 4.74 -2.05
N LEU A 97 -7.65 3.96 -1.07
CA LEU A 97 -7.78 4.23 0.35
C LEU A 97 -6.41 4.13 1.02
N GLY A 98 -5.94 5.20 1.63
CA GLY A 98 -4.66 5.23 2.37
C GLY A 98 -4.85 5.68 3.82
N PRO A 99 -3.82 5.49 4.67
CA PRO A 99 -3.88 5.93 6.06
C PRO A 99 -3.92 7.47 6.15
N ALA A 100 -4.60 7.98 7.18
CA ALA A 100 -4.82 9.42 7.37
C ALA A 100 -3.59 10.17 7.93
N THR A 101 -2.51 9.48 8.31
CA THR A 101 -1.39 10.07 9.04
C THR A 101 -0.04 9.62 8.47
N GLU A 102 0.83 10.62 8.27
CA GLU A 102 2.29 10.52 8.04
C GLU A 102 2.78 10.06 6.67
N TRP A 103 2.13 10.52 5.61
CA TRP A 103 2.81 10.76 4.34
C TRP A 103 3.06 12.27 4.25
N GLU A 104 4.27 12.72 3.88
CA GLU A 104 4.41 14.09 3.37
C GLU A 104 3.27 14.33 2.38
N PRO A 105 2.63 15.51 2.38
CA PRO A 105 1.50 15.77 1.50
C PRO A 105 1.92 15.40 0.10
N TRP A 106 1.36 14.28 -0.41
CA TRP A 106 1.59 13.87 -1.78
C TRP A 106 1.14 15.07 -2.60
N ASP A 107 2.08 15.67 -3.32
CA ASP A 107 1.80 16.88 -4.05
C ASP A 107 0.89 16.51 -5.22
N PHE A 108 -0.42 16.52 -4.98
CA PHE A 108 -1.46 16.27 -5.96
C PHE A 108 -1.41 17.30 -7.12
N THR A 109 -0.56 18.32 -7.04
CA THR A 109 -0.29 19.25 -8.15
C THR A 109 0.80 18.76 -9.10
N ARG A 110 1.51 17.67 -8.78
CA ARG A 110 2.33 16.92 -9.74
C ARG A 110 1.43 16.09 -10.66
N GLY A 111 0.76 16.78 -11.57
CA GLY A 111 0.34 16.18 -12.84
C GLY A 111 1.57 15.89 -13.72
N PRO A 112 1.39 15.17 -14.84
CA PRO A 112 2.49 14.68 -15.68
C PRO A 112 3.45 15.78 -16.16
#